data_AF-A0A7V3CU68-F1
#
_entry.id   AF-A0A7V3CU68-F1
#
_cell.length_a   1.000
_cell.length_b   1.000
_cell.length_c   1.000
_cell.angle_alpha   90.00
_cell.angle_beta   90.00
_cell.angle_gamma   90.00
#
_symmetry.space_group_name_H-M   'P 1'
#
loop_
_entity.id
_entity.type
_entity.pdbx_description
1 polymer ?
#
loop_
_entity_poly.entity_id
_entity_poly.type
_entity_poly.pdbx_seq_one_letter_code
_entity_poly.pdbx_strand_id
1 'polypeptide(L)'
;MPLTLTELSYNLKQNRDIQLLAESNINYVYDDITRNYLKLAIAQFMNEVLIKCIKEHVGNDELFAFVVNTYKWLNEAKDNYSNLHIYFLLELSKHLGFEPNNNYSVTDKYFDTREGKFTPVELGFPLGLNNVQSKLFSHSLVEGLINKPFSRAERNELIESYLAFYKMHVAGFSDLKSPAVLKELFV
;
A
#
# COMPACT_ATOMS: atom_id res chain seq x y z
N MET A 1 -15.11 -15.40 -2.87
CA MET A 1 -15.21 -13.96 -2.56
C MET A 1 -13.86 -13.34 -2.92
N PRO A 2 -13.79 -12.09 -3.41
CA PRO A 2 -12.48 -11.45 -3.58
C PRO A 2 -11.78 -11.39 -2.22
N LEU A 3 -10.44 -11.49 -2.21
CA LEU A 3 -9.57 -11.43 -1.02
C LEU A 3 -9.61 -12.64 -0.08
N THR A 4 -10.26 -13.76 -0.42
CA THR A 4 -10.21 -14.98 0.41
C THR A 4 -8.82 -15.61 0.38
N LEU A 5 -8.26 -15.94 1.56
CA LEU A 5 -7.01 -16.70 1.63
C LEU A 5 -7.31 -18.16 1.26
N THR A 6 -6.60 -18.67 0.26
CA THR A 6 -6.81 -20.01 -0.27
C THR A 6 -5.50 -20.78 -0.38
N GLU A 7 -5.59 -22.09 -0.22
CA GLU A 7 -4.56 -23.03 -0.64
C GLU A 7 -4.96 -23.60 -2.00
N LEU A 8 -4.02 -23.59 -2.94
CA LEU A 8 -4.27 -24.02 -4.31
C LEU A 8 -3.26 -25.09 -4.68
N SER A 9 -3.74 -26.23 -5.18
CA SER A 9 -2.92 -27.19 -5.89
C SER A 9 -3.18 -27.04 -7.38
N TYR A 10 -2.12 -27.02 -8.19
CA TYR A 10 -2.24 -26.86 -9.64
C TYR A 10 -1.20 -27.69 -10.38
N ASN A 11 -1.54 -28.08 -11.60
CA ASN A 11 -0.66 -28.87 -12.44
C ASN A 11 0.21 -27.93 -13.28
N LEU A 12 1.46 -27.73 -12.88
CA LEU A 12 2.40 -26.87 -13.60
C LEU A 12 2.78 -27.51 -14.95
N LYS A 13 2.39 -26.86 -16.05
CA LYS A 13 2.83 -27.18 -17.41
C LYS A 13 3.68 -26.04 -17.95
N GLN A 14 4.94 -26.35 -18.30
CA GLN A 14 5.94 -25.37 -18.73
C GLN A 14 5.54 -24.55 -19.98
N ASN A 15 4.67 -25.07 -20.84
CA ASN A 15 4.23 -24.41 -22.08
C ASN A 15 2.86 -23.73 -21.98
N ARG A 16 2.41 -23.36 -20.78
CA ARG A 16 1.13 -22.65 -20.58
C ARG A 16 1.29 -21.46 -19.65
N ASP A 17 0.81 -20.31 -20.08
CA ASP A 17 0.74 -19.11 -19.23
C ASP A 17 -0.37 -19.23 -18.16
N ILE A 18 -1.43 -20.01 -18.44
CA ILE A 18 -2.53 -20.29 -17.52
C ILE A 18 -2.47 -21.75 -17.09
N GLN A 19 -2.29 -21.98 -15.78
CA GLN A 19 -2.25 -23.30 -15.17
C GLN A 19 -3.65 -23.79 -14.81
N LEU A 20 -3.87 -25.11 -14.94
CA LEU A 20 -5.12 -25.73 -14.51
C LEU A 20 -5.06 -26.02 -13.02
N LEU A 21 -5.99 -25.44 -12.29
CA LEU A 21 -6.20 -25.68 -10.86
C LEU A 21 -6.73 -27.10 -10.66
N ALA A 22 -6.10 -27.84 -9.74
CA ALA A 22 -6.51 -29.20 -9.37
C ALA A 22 -7.48 -29.14 -8.19
N GLU A 23 -7.09 -28.46 -7.11
CA GLU A 23 -7.93 -28.26 -5.92
C GLU A 23 -7.74 -26.86 -5.36
N SER A 24 -8.78 -26.35 -4.68
CA SER A 24 -8.72 -25.11 -3.92
C SER A 24 -9.40 -25.30 -2.58
N ASN A 25 -8.68 -25.02 -1.49
CA ASN A 25 -9.22 -25.01 -0.13
C ASN A 25 -9.26 -23.57 0.40
N ILE A 26 -10.30 -23.24 1.15
CA ILE A 26 -10.40 -21.94 1.82
C ILE A 26 -9.67 -22.04 3.16
N ASN A 27 -8.59 -21.28 3.31
CA ASN A 27 -7.77 -21.29 4.52
C ASN A 27 -8.25 -20.25 5.55
N TYR A 28 -8.79 -19.12 5.09
CA TYR A 28 -9.31 -18.09 5.97
C TYR A 28 -10.41 -17.26 5.31
N VAL A 29 -11.50 -17.03 6.03
CA VAL A 29 -12.62 -16.18 5.62
C VAL A 29 -12.57 -14.86 6.36
N TYR A 30 -12.45 -13.77 5.61
CA TYR A 30 -12.43 -12.41 6.17
C TYR A 30 -13.85 -11.85 6.37
N ASP A 31 -14.60 -12.40 7.34
CA ASP A 31 -16.02 -12.06 7.57
C ASP A 31 -16.25 -10.56 7.81
N ASP A 32 -15.46 -9.92 8.67
CA ASP A 32 -15.66 -8.52 9.07
C ASP A 32 -15.28 -7.55 7.94
N ILE A 33 -14.26 -7.87 7.14
CA ILE A 33 -13.92 -7.08 5.93
C ILE A 33 -15.10 -7.06 4.97
N THR A 34 -15.79 -8.19 4.77
CA THR A 34 -16.92 -8.25 3.83
C THR A 34 -18.18 -7.53 4.32
N ARG A 35 -18.29 -7.33 5.63
CA ARG A 35 -19.46 -6.71 6.28
C ARG A 35 -19.28 -5.22 6.58
N ASN A 36 -18.04 -4.76 6.71
CA ASN A 36 -17.72 -3.37 6.98
C ASN A 36 -17.20 -2.67 5.71
N TYR A 37 -17.97 -1.72 5.19
CA TYR A 37 -17.66 -1.01 3.95
C TYR A 37 -16.33 -0.25 3.98
N LEU A 38 -15.93 0.32 5.14
CA LEU A 38 -14.65 1.00 5.29
C LEU A 38 -13.48 0.02 5.19
N LYS A 39 -13.59 -1.12 5.87
CA LYS A 39 -12.58 -2.18 5.79
C LYS A 39 -12.49 -2.76 4.39
N LEU A 40 -13.64 -2.99 3.75
CA LEU A 40 -13.69 -3.46 2.37
C LEU A 40 -12.97 -2.50 1.42
N ALA A 41 -13.19 -1.20 1.56
CA ALA A 41 -12.55 -0.18 0.73
C ALA A 41 -11.02 -0.16 0.93
N ILE A 42 -10.55 -0.23 2.18
CA ILE A 42 -9.10 -0.36 2.50
C ILE A 42 -8.55 -1.63 1.84
N ALA A 43 -9.24 -2.76 2.01
CA ALA A 43 -8.84 -4.06 1.50
C ALA A 43 -8.75 -4.10 -0.03
N GLN A 44 -9.70 -3.44 -0.72
CA GLN A 44 -9.71 -3.28 -2.16
C GLN A 44 -8.57 -2.37 -2.66
N PHE A 45 -8.29 -1.28 -1.94
CA PHE A 45 -7.15 -0.42 -2.26
C PHE A 45 -5.82 -1.15 -2.16
N MET A 46 -5.58 -1.85 -1.05
CA MET A 46 -4.36 -2.65 -0.87
C MET A 46 -4.22 -3.70 -1.99
N ASN A 47 -5.32 -4.32 -2.40
CA ASN A 47 -5.32 -5.30 -3.49
C ASN A 47 -4.98 -4.69 -4.85
N GLU A 48 -5.52 -3.50 -5.15
CA GLU A 48 -5.19 -2.81 -6.40
C GLU A 48 -3.70 -2.44 -6.44
N VAL A 49 -3.15 -1.95 -5.32
CA VAL A 49 -1.71 -1.68 -5.19
C VAL A 49 -0.88 -2.95 -5.43
N LEU A 50 -1.24 -4.07 -4.80
CA LEU A 50 -0.54 -5.35 -4.96
C LEU A 50 -0.54 -5.82 -6.42
N ILE A 51 -1.68 -5.75 -7.11
CA ILE A 51 -1.81 -6.10 -8.53
C ILE A 51 -0.89 -5.27 -9.41
N LYS A 52 -0.62 -4.01 -9.05
CA LYS A 52 0.28 -3.14 -9.81
C LYS A 52 1.75 -3.37 -9.50
N CYS A 53 2.08 -3.80 -8.28
CA CYS A 53 3.46 -3.95 -7.83
C CYS A 53 4.03 -5.35 -8.09
N ILE A 54 3.24 -6.40 -7.90
CA ILE A 54 3.71 -7.78 -7.97
C ILE A 54 3.47 -8.31 -9.39
N LYS A 55 4.51 -8.32 -10.22
CA LYS A 55 4.47 -8.83 -11.60
C LYS A 55 5.28 -10.12 -11.78
N GLU A 56 6.12 -10.46 -10.82
CA GLU A 56 7.01 -11.60 -10.89
C GLU A 56 6.31 -12.89 -10.44
N HIS A 57 6.70 -14.02 -11.04
CA HIS A 57 6.17 -15.35 -10.71
C HIS A 57 7.00 -16.08 -9.63
N VAL A 58 7.98 -15.40 -9.04
CA VAL A 58 8.83 -15.97 -7.98
C VAL A 58 8.13 -15.78 -6.63
N GLY A 59 8.10 -16.84 -5.83
CA GLY A 59 7.56 -16.77 -4.47
C GLY A 59 8.40 -15.86 -3.58
N ASN A 60 7.73 -15.03 -2.79
CA ASN A 60 8.33 -14.23 -1.73
C ASN A 60 7.54 -14.47 -0.44
N ASP A 61 8.04 -15.40 0.37
CA ASP A 61 7.36 -15.85 1.59
C ASP A 61 7.21 -14.73 2.63
N GLU A 62 8.20 -13.84 2.72
CA GLU A 62 8.18 -12.72 3.65
C GLU A 62 7.11 -11.69 3.26
N LEU A 63 7.08 -11.28 1.98
CA LEU A 63 6.05 -10.40 1.45
C LEU A 63 4.66 -11.03 1.58
N PHE A 64 4.54 -12.33 1.29
CA PHE A 64 3.28 -13.05 1.45
C PHE A 64 2.81 -13.04 2.91
N ALA A 65 3.70 -13.34 3.86
CA ALA A 65 3.38 -13.31 5.28
C ALA A 65 2.95 -11.90 5.73
N PHE A 66 3.66 -10.85 5.31
CA PHE A 66 3.28 -9.46 5.57
C PHE A 66 1.87 -9.14 5.05
N VAL A 67 1.57 -9.48 3.80
CA VAL A 67 0.26 -9.25 3.18
C VAL A 67 -0.82 -9.98 3.97
N VAL A 68 -0.66 -11.28 4.20
CA VAL A 68 -1.65 -12.10 4.93
C VAL A 68 -1.89 -11.57 6.33
N ASN A 69 -0.85 -11.24 7.07
CA ASN A 69 -0.95 -10.70 8.42
C ASN A 69 -1.65 -9.34 8.44
N THR A 70 -1.39 -8.49 7.44
CA THR A 70 -2.06 -7.18 7.32
C THR A 70 -3.57 -7.33 7.06
N TYR A 71 -3.97 -8.25 6.18
CA TYR A 71 -5.40 -8.53 5.94
C TYR A 71 -6.08 -9.15 7.16
N LYS A 72 -5.42 -10.05 7.88
CA LYS A 72 -5.95 -10.62 9.14
C LYS A 72 -6.13 -9.54 10.19
N TRP A 73 -5.12 -8.68 10.37
CA TRP A 73 -5.21 -7.55 11.30
C TRP A 73 -6.38 -6.62 10.94
N LEU A 74 -6.54 -6.25 9.67
CA LEU A 74 -7.68 -5.42 9.22
C LEU A 74 -9.02 -6.07 9.56
N ASN A 75 -9.13 -7.39 9.36
CA ASN A 75 -10.34 -8.13 9.67
C ASN A 75 -10.66 -8.12 11.17
N GLU A 76 -9.66 -8.26 12.03
CA GLU A 76 -9.84 -8.34 13.48
C GLU A 76 -10.00 -6.97 14.15
N ALA A 77 -9.36 -5.92 13.62
CA ALA A 77 -9.31 -4.58 14.19
C ALA A 77 -10.70 -3.96 14.37
N LYS A 78 -11.11 -3.64 15.60
CA LYS A 78 -12.43 -3.02 15.86
C LYS A 78 -12.44 -1.51 15.63
N ASP A 79 -11.29 -0.87 15.82
CA ASP A 79 -11.06 0.56 15.61
C ASP A 79 -9.64 0.80 15.06
N ASN A 80 -9.25 2.07 14.91
CA ASN A 80 -7.88 2.50 14.56
C ASN A 80 -7.28 1.93 13.26
N TYR A 81 -8.10 1.40 12.35
CA TYR A 81 -7.68 0.92 11.03
C TYR A 81 -7.68 2.02 9.95
N SER A 82 -8.03 3.25 10.29
CA SER A 82 -8.20 4.36 9.34
C SER A 82 -6.90 4.78 8.64
N ASN A 83 -5.73 4.47 9.20
CA ASN A 83 -4.43 4.75 8.60
C ASN A 83 -3.77 3.50 7.98
N LEU A 84 -4.43 2.33 8.01
CA LEU A 84 -3.83 1.07 7.61
C LEU A 84 -3.34 1.07 6.16
N HIS A 85 -4.07 1.69 5.26
CA HIS A 85 -3.68 1.77 3.85
C HIS A 85 -2.39 2.59 3.64
N ILE A 86 -2.12 3.60 4.48
CA ILE A 86 -0.89 4.39 4.42
C ILE A 86 0.27 3.58 5.00
N TYR A 87 0.04 2.92 6.14
CA TYR A 87 1.00 1.97 6.70
C TYR A 87 1.36 0.86 5.71
N PHE A 88 0.37 0.32 5.01
CA PHE A 88 0.56 -0.70 4.01
C PHE A 88 1.46 -0.23 2.87
N LEU A 89 1.28 0.99 2.35
CA LEU A 89 2.17 1.57 1.33
C LEU A 89 3.61 1.73 1.86
N LEU A 90 3.76 2.18 3.10
CA LEU A 90 5.09 2.31 3.69
C LEU A 90 5.79 0.95 3.78
N GLU A 91 5.18 -0.04 4.44
CA GLU A 91 5.78 -1.37 4.63
C GLU A 91 5.96 -2.12 3.31
N LEU A 92 5.01 -2.03 2.38
CA LEU A 92 5.15 -2.65 1.08
C LEU A 92 6.35 -2.06 0.32
N SER A 93 6.61 -0.75 0.40
CA SER A 93 7.81 -0.16 -0.23
C SER A 93 9.11 -0.75 0.30
N LYS A 94 9.17 -1.14 1.58
CA LYS A 94 10.31 -1.82 2.20
C LYS A 94 10.51 -3.21 1.61
N HIS A 95 9.44 -4.00 1.56
CA HIS A 95 9.48 -5.35 0.97
C HIS A 95 9.83 -5.34 -0.53
N LEU A 96 9.52 -4.26 -1.23
CA LEU A 96 9.87 -4.06 -2.64
C LEU A 96 11.25 -3.41 -2.85
N GLY A 97 11.96 -3.06 -1.78
CA GLY A 97 13.34 -2.58 -1.84
C GLY A 97 13.51 -1.08 -2.16
N PHE A 98 12.47 -0.27 -2.00
CA PHE A 98 12.52 1.19 -2.21
C PHE A 98 11.94 1.96 -1.01
N GLU A 99 12.38 1.63 0.20
CA GLU A 99 11.96 2.33 1.41
C GLU A 99 12.30 3.84 1.36
N PRO A 100 11.35 4.75 1.67
CA PRO A 100 11.63 6.17 1.75
C PRO A 100 12.53 6.49 2.96
N ASN A 101 13.59 7.25 2.74
CA ASN A 101 14.51 7.68 3.79
C ASN A 101 14.05 8.99 4.46
N ASN A 102 13.86 8.96 5.78
CA ASN A 102 13.47 10.13 6.56
C ASN A 102 14.67 10.95 7.06
N ASN A 103 15.41 11.59 6.15
CA ASN A 103 16.46 12.57 6.46
C ASN A 103 15.95 14.02 6.57
N TYR A 104 14.66 14.22 6.80
CA TYR A 104 14.02 15.54 6.82
C TYR A 104 14.69 16.48 7.83
N SER A 105 15.03 17.69 7.40
CA SER A 105 15.74 18.67 8.21
C SER A 105 15.43 20.11 7.77
N VAL A 106 16.07 21.10 8.42
CA VAL A 106 15.94 22.52 8.03
C VAL A 106 16.58 22.79 6.66
N THR A 107 17.59 22.01 6.28
CA THR A 107 18.23 22.09 4.95
C THR A 107 17.47 21.24 3.94
N ASP A 108 17.09 20.02 4.32
CA ASP A 108 16.47 19.03 3.45
C ASP A 108 14.97 18.93 3.74
N LYS A 109 14.20 19.83 3.13
CA LYS A 109 12.77 20.00 3.41
C LYS A 109 11.86 19.28 2.44
N TYR A 110 12.32 19.03 1.22
CA TYR A 110 11.45 18.62 0.12
C TYR A 110 11.70 17.17 -0.24
N PHE A 111 10.67 16.33 -0.14
CA PHE A 111 10.79 14.93 -0.53
C PHE A 111 10.88 14.82 -2.05
N ASP A 112 12.00 14.30 -2.55
CA ASP A 112 12.19 13.95 -3.96
C ASP A 112 11.67 12.52 -4.16
N THR A 113 10.58 12.37 -4.92
CA THR A 113 9.93 11.07 -5.11
C THR A 113 10.78 10.12 -5.97
N ARG A 114 11.72 10.65 -6.74
CA ARG A 114 12.63 9.85 -7.58
C ARG A 114 13.73 9.25 -6.72
N GLU A 115 14.28 10.07 -5.82
CA GLU A 115 15.40 9.69 -4.96
C GLU A 115 14.97 8.99 -3.65
N GLY A 116 13.70 9.13 -3.26
CA GLY A 116 13.17 8.54 -2.04
C GLY A 116 13.73 9.16 -0.76
N LYS A 117 14.14 10.44 -0.80
CA LYS A 117 14.71 11.16 0.34
C LYS A 117 14.38 12.64 0.27
N PHE A 118 14.56 13.35 1.38
CA PHE A 118 14.43 14.79 1.45
C PHE A 118 15.68 15.49 0.91
N THR A 119 15.46 16.59 0.20
CA THR A 119 16.48 17.40 -0.49
C THR A 119 16.22 18.89 -0.25
N PRO A 120 17.19 19.78 -0.52
CA PRO A 120 17.01 21.21 -0.32
C PRO A 120 16.23 21.90 -1.45
N VAL A 121 15.97 21.20 -2.56
CA VAL A 121 15.34 21.76 -3.76
C VAL A 121 13.92 21.24 -3.89
N GLU A 122 12.96 22.16 -3.98
CA GLU A 122 11.58 21.81 -4.30
C GLU A 122 11.45 21.42 -5.77
N LEU A 123 10.88 20.24 -6.03
CA LEU A 123 10.50 19.80 -7.36
C LEU A 123 8.98 19.81 -7.49
N GLY A 124 8.49 20.02 -8.72
CA GLY A 124 7.07 19.97 -9.01
C GLY A 124 6.51 18.55 -8.87
N PHE A 125 5.29 18.45 -8.33
CA PHE A 125 4.54 17.19 -8.32
C PHE A 125 4.37 16.65 -9.76
N PRO A 126 4.56 15.34 -10.01
CA PRO A 126 4.76 14.25 -9.05
C PRO A 126 6.23 13.92 -8.74
N LEU A 127 7.20 14.68 -9.25
CA LEU A 127 8.64 14.40 -9.09
C LEU A 127 9.20 14.84 -7.72
N GLY A 128 8.46 15.67 -7.01
CA GLY A 128 8.71 15.98 -5.61
C GLY A 128 7.46 16.51 -4.93
N LEU A 129 7.58 16.67 -3.61
CA LEU A 129 6.53 17.17 -2.74
C LEU A 129 6.85 18.60 -2.30
N ASN A 130 5.84 19.46 -2.22
CA ASN A 130 5.99 20.81 -1.66
C ASN A 130 6.29 20.75 -0.15
N ASN A 131 6.52 21.89 0.48
CA ASN A 131 6.88 21.96 1.91
C ASN A 131 5.82 21.34 2.85
N VAL A 132 4.52 21.57 2.57
CA VAL A 132 3.43 21.04 3.41
C VAL A 132 3.32 19.53 3.26
N GLN A 133 3.33 19.06 2.01
CA GLN A 133 3.30 17.64 1.67
C GLN A 133 4.50 16.89 2.26
N SER A 134 5.71 17.45 2.12
CA SER A 134 6.94 16.85 2.61
C SER A 134 6.97 16.73 4.13
N LYS A 135 6.52 17.77 4.84
CA LYS A 135 6.42 17.72 6.30
C LYS A 135 5.44 16.64 6.76
N LEU A 136 4.28 16.55 6.10
CA LEU A 136 3.29 15.52 6.38
C LEU A 136 3.83 14.11 6.06
N PHE A 137 4.51 13.95 4.93
CA PHE A 137 5.15 12.70 4.53
C PHE A 137 6.20 12.27 5.55
N SER A 138 7.10 13.17 5.96
CA SER A 138 8.08 12.92 7.03
C SER A 138 7.42 12.47 8.34
N HIS A 139 6.31 13.12 8.73
CA HIS A 139 5.54 12.69 9.90
C HIS A 139 4.96 11.29 9.74
N SER A 140 4.62 10.83 8.53
CA SER A 140 4.15 9.46 8.32
C SER A 140 5.28 8.42 8.49
N LEU A 141 6.53 8.77 8.23
CA LEU A 141 7.68 7.85 8.29
C LEU A 141 8.17 7.54 9.71
N VAL A 142 7.75 8.31 10.71
CA VAL A 142 8.09 8.05 12.12
C VAL A 142 7.21 6.92 12.67
N GLU A 143 7.73 6.17 13.66
CA GLU A 143 7.02 5.08 14.34
C GLU A 143 5.58 5.43 14.78
N GLY A 144 4.74 4.38 14.88
CA GLY A 144 3.36 4.51 15.36
C GLY A 144 2.36 5.07 14.33
N LEU A 145 2.67 4.99 13.03
CA LEU A 145 1.85 5.52 11.92
C LEU A 145 0.36 5.17 12.05
N ILE A 146 0.03 3.91 12.35
CA ILE A 146 -1.37 3.43 12.50
C ILE A 146 -2.17 4.30 13.47
N ASN A 147 -1.56 4.70 14.59
CA ASN A 147 -2.24 5.41 15.68
C ASN A 147 -2.15 6.94 15.56
N LYS A 148 -1.57 7.48 14.47
CA LYS A 148 -1.44 8.93 14.32
C LYS A 148 -2.79 9.60 14.03
N PRO A 149 -3.07 10.77 14.63
CA PRO A 149 -4.36 11.44 14.48
C PRO A 149 -4.44 12.23 13.17
N PHE A 150 -4.13 11.60 12.03
CA PHE A 150 -4.26 12.26 10.74
C PHE A 150 -5.73 12.61 10.48
N SER A 151 -5.96 13.82 9.99
CA SER A 151 -7.24 14.21 9.43
C SER A 151 -7.51 13.48 8.13
N ARG A 152 -8.77 13.56 7.66
CA ARG A 152 -9.15 13.03 6.34
C ARG A 152 -8.33 13.65 5.22
N ALA A 153 -8.14 14.97 5.26
CA ALA A 153 -7.37 15.68 4.25
C ALA A 153 -5.91 15.22 4.23
N GLU A 154 -5.30 15.04 5.40
CA GLU A 154 -3.93 14.54 5.53
C GLU A 154 -3.79 13.11 5.02
N ARG A 155 -4.74 12.20 5.33
CA ARG A 155 -4.72 10.84 4.78
C ARG A 155 -4.77 10.84 3.26
N ASN A 156 -5.65 11.66 2.68
CA ASN A 156 -5.77 11.77 1.22
C ASN A 156 -4.48 12.31 0.59
N GLU A 157 -3.87 13.33 1.19
CA GLU A 157 -2.59 13.88 0.73
C GLU A 157 -1.44 12.88 0.83
N LEU A 158 -1.39 12.10 1.92
CA LEU A 158 -0.42 11.03 2.08
C LEU A 158 -0.59 9.95 1.01
N ILE A 159 -1.83 9.51 0.71
CA ILE A 159 -2.07 8.56 -0.37
C ILE A 159 -1.51 9.11 -1.69
N GLU A 160 -1.82 10.36 -2.06
CA GLU A 160 -1.30 10.95 -3.31
C GLU A 160 0.23 11.02 -3.33
N SER A 161 0.84 11.37 -2.20
CA SER A 161 2.29 11.45 -2.04
C SER A 161 2.96 10.07 -2.19
N TYR A 162 2.42 9.03 -1.54
CA TYR A 162 2.90 7.66 -1.69
C TYR A 162 2.66 7.13 -3.10
N LEU A 163 1.53 7.42 -3.74
CA LEU A 163 1.29 6.96 -5.12
C LEU A 163 2.22 7.65 -6.13
N ALA A 164 2.54 8.93 -5.93
CA ALA A 164 3.58 9.61 -6.71
C ALA A 164 4.95 8.96 -6.51
N PHE A 165 5.30 8.58 -5.28
CA PHE A 165 6.51 7.83 -4.98
C PHE A 165 6.52 6.47 -5.70
N TYR A 166 5.47 5.66 -5.55
CA TYR A 166 5.36 4.36 -6.23
C TYR A 166 5.49 4.44 -7.75
N LYS A 167 4.97 5.50 -8.38
CA LYS A 167 5.14 5.72 -9.83
C LYS A 167 6.59 5.87 -10.28
N MET A 168 7.48 6.35 -9.41
CA MET A 168 8.91 6.50 -9.73
C MET A 168 9.69 5.19 -9.56
N HIS A 169 9.24 4.30 -8.67
CA HIS A 169 10.00 3.10 -8.27
C HIS A 169 9.44 1.79 -8.83
N VAL A 170 8.16 1.74 -9.19
CA VAL A 170 7.50 0.53 -9.71
C VAL A 170 7.28 0.66 -11.22
N ALA A 171 7.98 -0.17 -11.99
CA ALA A 171 7.91 -0.15 -13.45
C ALA A 171 6.48 -0.42 -13.95
N GLY A 172 5.93 0.52 -14.74
CA GLY A 172 4.58 0.41 -15.30
C GLY A 172 3.47 0.50 -14.25
N PHE A 173 3.71 1.20 -13.14
CA PHE A 173 2.67 1.55 -12.18
C PHE A 173 1.73 2.59 -12.78
N SER A 174 0.50 2.17 -13.09
CA SER A 174 -0.54 3.04 -13.64
C SER A 174 -1.38 3.67 -12.53
N ASP A 175 -2.20 4.67 -12.88
CA ASP A 175 -3.20 5.20 -11.96
C ASP A 175 -4.12 4.10 -11.40
N LEU A 176 -4.47 4.26 -10.13
CA LEU A 176 -5.39 3.41 -9.40
C LEU A 176 -6.79 4.02 -9.41
N LYS A 177 -7.83 3.18 -9.37
CA LYS A 177 -9.23 3.61 -9.31
C LYS A 177 -9.76 3.67 -7.87
N SER A 178 -9.27 2.79 -7.00
CA SER A 178 -9.69 2.68 -5.60
C SER A 178 -9.41 3.90 -4.71
N PRO A 179 -8.41 4.77 -4.95
CA PRO A 179 -8.23 5.98 -4.13
C PRO A 179 -9.44 6.91 -4.17
N ALA A 180 -10.13 7.01 -5.32
CA ALA A 180 -11.34 7.81 -5.43
C ALA A 180 -12.45 7.27 -4.52
N VAL A 181 -12.61 5.94 -4.50
CA VAL A 181 -13.58 5.25 -3.64
C VAL A 181 -13.24 5.42 -2.16
N LEU A 182 -11.96 5.31 -1.79
CA LEU A 182 -11.51 5.60 -0.42
C LEU A 182 -11.85 7.04 -0.01
N LYS A 183 -11.56 8.01 -0.87
CA LYS A 183 -11.86 9.43 -0.60
C LYS A 183 -13.35 9.63 -0.32
N GLU A 184 -14.23 8.99 -1.08
CA GLU A 184 -15.69 9.11 -0.94
C GLU A 184 -16.26 8.42 0.31
N LEU A 185 -15.64 7.36 0.81
CA LEU A 185 -16.16 6.59 1.95
C LEU A 185 -15.65 7.09 3.31
N PHE A 186 -14.47 7.70 3.34
CA PHE A 186 -13.94 8.34 4.56
C PHE A 186 -14.40 9.79 4.70
N VAL A 187 -15.62 10.14 4.25
CA VAL A 187 -16.25 11.48 4.38
C VAL A 187 -16.38 11.89 5.84
#